data_AF-A0A087MEQ0-F1
#
_entry.id   AF-A0A087MEQ0-F1
#
_cell.length_a   1.000
_cell.length_b   1.000
_cell.length_c   1.000
_cell.angle_alpha   90.00
_cell.angle_beta   90.00
_cell.angle_gamma   90.00
#
_symmetry.space_group_name_H-M   'P 1'
#
loop_
_entity.id
_entity.type
_entity.pdbx_description
1 polymer ?
#
loop_
_entity_poly.entity_id
_entity_poly.type
_entity_poly.pdbx_seq_one_letter_code
_entity_poly.pdbx_strand_id
1 'polypeptide(L)'
;MLTHYLHNAIKDIDSLIEQTEKDIVAIKAAQHGDVAERSKIKEDLIHSFETKKSLLDNELSKMLKESGKKSLEELLDATQKELLTQMKSKLTALKVCNKQYAKYVVTISQFYNVLLDNIFPREMDGYKIANHKPASLLKIEA
;
A
#
# COMPACT_ATOMS: atom_id res chain seq x y z
N MET A 1 -5.39 18.34 -20.91
CA MET A 1 -4.51 18.27 -19.71
C MET A 1 -5.13 17.42 -18.61
N LEU A 2 -6.33 17.75 -18.11
CA LEU A 2 -7.05 16.98 -17.08
C LEU A 2 -7.17 15.46 -17.38
N THR A 3 -7.59 15.10 -18.60
CA THR A 3 -7.71 13.71 -19.05
C THR A 3 -6.40 12.94 -18.95
N HIS A 4 -5.26 13.59 -19.23
CA HIS A 4 -3.94 12.98 -19.13
C HIS A 4 -3.53 12.74 -17.67
N TYR A 5 -3.84 13.66 -16.75
CA TYR A 5 -3.61 13.46 -15.33
C TYR A 5 -4.46 12.31 -14.77
N LEU A 6 -5.74 12.24 -15.16
CA LEU A 6 -6.62 11.13 -14.78
C LEU A 6 -6.09 9.79 -15.27
N HIS A 7 -5.70 9.69 -16.54
CA HIS A 7 -5.22 8.44 -17.12
C HIS A 7 -3.93 7.95 -16.45
N ASN A 8 -2.99 8.86 -16.21
CA ASN A 8 -1.74 8.51 -15.51
C ASN A 8 -1.98 8.16 -14.03
N ALA A 9 -2.89 8.84 -13.34
CA ALA A 9 -3.24 8.50 -11.97
C ALA A 9 -3.88 7.11 -11.87
N ILE A 10 -4.75 6.76 -12.82
CA ILE A 10 -5.35 5.41 -12.92
C ILE A 10 -4.25 4.37 -13.16
N LYS A 11 -3.30 4.65 -14.05
CA LYS A 11 -2.17 3.74 -14.33
C LYS A 11 -1.29 3.52 -13.10
N ASP A 12 -1.04 4.54 -12.30
CA ASP A 12 -0.29 4.40 -11.04
C ASP A 12 -1.05 3.51 -10.05
N ILE A 13 -2.36 3.70 -9.92
CA ILE A 13 -3.20 2.86 -9.05
C ILE A 13 -3.18 1.41 -9.51
N ASP A 14 -3.31 1.16 -10.81
CA ASP A 14 -3.23 -0.21 -11.37
C ASP A 14 -1.86 -0.85 -11.10
N SER A 15 -0.79 -0.09 -11.25
CA SER A 15 0.57 -0.56 -10.94
C SER A 15 0.70 -0.87 -9.45
N LEU A 16 0.13 -0.05 -8.55
CA LEU A 16 0.12 -0.31 -7.11
C LEU A 16 -0.66 -1.57 -6.74
N ILE A 17 -1.80 -1.81 -7.40
CA ILE A 17 -2.58 -3.04 -7.21
C ILE A 17 -1.75 -4.24 -7.63
N GLU A 18 -1.15 -4.21 -8.82
CA GLU A 18 -0.34 -5.30 -9.36
C GLU A 18 0.86 -5.64 -8.44
N GLN A 19 1.58 -4.63 -7.94
CA GLN A 19 2.68 -4.85 -7.01
C GLN A 19 2.19 -5.42 -5.67
N THR A 20 1.04 -4.97 -5.18
CA THR A 20 0.44 -5.50 -3.94
C THR A 20 -0.01 -6.96 -4.10
N GLU A 21 -0.54 -7.33 -5.26
CA GLU A 21 -0.89 -8.73 -5.56
C GLU A 21 0.35 -9.62 -5.64
N LYS A 22 1.43 -9.14 -6.26
CA LYS A 22 2.73 -9.83 -6.26
C LYS A 22 3.26 -10.03 -4.84
N ASP A 23 3.14 -9.02 -3.98
CA ASP A 23 3.51 -9.13 -2.58
C ASP A 23 2.66 -10.16 -1.82
N ILE A 24 1.35 -10.24 -2.09
CA ILE A 24 0.48 -11.28 -1.51
C ILE A 24 0.96 -12.67 -1.92
N VAL A 25 1.31 -12.87 -3.19
CA VAL A 25 1.82 -14.16 -3.69
C VAL A 25 3.16 -14.52 -3.04
N ALA A 26 4.10 -13.57 -3.03
CA ALA A 26 5.42 -13.78 -2.47
C ALA A 26 5.37 -14.10 -0.96
N ILE A 27 4.53 -13.38 -0.21
CA ILE A 27 4.31 -13.63 1.21
C ILE A 27 3.74 -15.03 1.47
N LYS A 28 2.79 -15.48 0.65
CA LYS A 28 2.25 -16.86 0.75
C LYS A 28 3.30 -17.92 0.46
N ALA A 29 4.25 -17.63 -0.42
CA ALA A 29 5.35 -18.51 -0.78
C ALA A 29 6.57 -18.40 0.15
N ALA A 30 6.49 -17.61 1.23
CA ALA A 30 7.62 -17.27 2.12
C ALA A 30 8.84 -16.63 1.40
N GLN A 31 8.60 -15.96 0.27
CA GLN A 31 9.61 -15.25 -0.51
C GLN A 31 9.66 -13.77 -0.10
N HIS A 32 10.30 -13.49 1.04
CA HIS A 32 10.27 -12.15 1.65
C HIS A 32 11.33 -11.18 1.12
N GLY A 33 12.35 -11.66 0.39
CA GLY A 33 13.41 -10.81 -0.17
C GLY A 33 12.89 -9.76 -1.15
N ASP A 34 12.03 -10.18 -2.08
CA ASP A 34 11.53 -9.30 -3.16
C ASP A 34 10.52 -8.24 -2.67
N VAL A 35 9.95 -8.43 -1.47
CA VAL A 35 8.97 -7.49 -0.89
C VAL A 35 9.63 -6.17 -0.52
N ALA A 36 10.90 -6.20 -0.08
CA ALA A 36 11.64 -5.00 0.29
C ALA A 36 11.97 -4.12 -0.94
N GLU A 37 12.36 -4.73 -2.05
CA GLU A 37 12.63 -4.00 -3.31
C GLU A 37 11.35 -3.40 -3.88
N ARG A 38 10.24 -4.16 -3.86
CA ARG A 38 8.92 -3.68 -4.32
C ARG A 38 8.37 -2.56 -3.43
N SER A 39 8.73 -2.48 -2.15
CA SER A 39 8.32 -1.36 -1.29
C SER A 39 8.83 -0.01 -1.80
N LYS A 40 10.08 0.08 -2.28
CA LYS A 40 10.61 1.33 -2.86
C LYS A 40 9.82 1.74 -4.11
N ILE A 41 9.55 0.78 -5.00
CA ILE A 41 8.75 1.01 -6.21
C ILE A 41 7.35 1.51 -5.85
N LYS A 42 6.72 0.93 -4.82
CA LYS A 42 5.40 1.37 -4.34
C LYS A 42 5.44 2.77 -3.73
N GLU A 43 6.47 3.13 -2.97
CA GLU A 43 6.65 4.48 -2.42
C GLU A 43 6.74 5.52 -3.55
N ASP A 44 7.54 5.25 -4.58
CA ASP A 44 7.65 6.13 -5.76
C ASP A 44 6.30 6.28 -6.49
N LEU A 45 5.56 5.17 -6.66
CA LEU A 45 4.23 5.19 -7.26
C LEU A 45 3.21 5.97 -6.42
N ILE A 46 3.26 5.85 -5.09
CA ILE A 46 2.40 6.62 -4.17
C ILE A 46 2.69 8.12 -4.32
N HIS A 47 3.96 8.52 -4.27
CA HIS A 47 4.34 9.92 -4.44
C HIS A 47 3.96 10.47 -5.82
N SER A 48 4.11 9.66 -6.87
CA SER A 48 3.67 10.02 -8.22
C SER A 48 2.16 10.27 -8.27
N PHE A 49 1.39 9.36 -7.66
CA PHE A 49 -0.07 9.47 -7.58
C PHE A 49 -0.50 10.70 -6.78
N GLU A 50 0.09 10.95 -5.60
CA GLU A 50 -0.22 12.12 -4.76
C GLU A 50 0.06 13.44 -5.50
N THR A 51 1.18 13.50 -6.21
CA THR A 51 1.53 14.66 -7.04
C THR A 51 0.50 14.88 -8.13
N LYS A 52 0.15 13.81 -8.87
CA LYS A 52 -0.86 13.88 -9.95
C LYS A 52 -2.22 14.27 -9.41
N LYS A 53 -2.63 13.76 -8.24
CA LYS A 53 -3.87 14.13 -7.56
C LYS A 53 -3.88 15.62 -7.21
N SER A 54 -2.79 16.14 -6.65
CA SER A 54 -2.66 17.56 -6.33
C SER A 54 -2.77 18.44 -7.58
N LEU A 55 -2.13 18.05 -8.69
CA LEU A 55 -2.26 18.74 -9.97
C LEU A 55 -3.71 18.71 -10.49
N LEU A 56 -4.40 17.58 -10.35
CA LEU A 56 -5.80 17.41 -10.69
C LEU A 56 -6.71 18.34 -9.88
N ASP A 57 -6.54 18.36 -8.56
CA ASP A 57 -7.31 19.20 -7.63
C ASP A 57 -7.09 20.69 -7.94
N ASN A 58 -5.86 21.09 -8.28
CA ASN A 58 -5.53 22.45 -8.70
C ASN A 58 -6.18 22.84 -10.02
N GLU A 59 -6.16 21.94 -11.02
CA GLU A 59 -6.79 22.18 -12.33
C GLU A 59 -8.31 22.33 -12.19
N LEU A 60 -8.95 21.44 -11.43
CA LEU A 60 -10.39 21.50 -11.13
C LEU A 60 -10.76 22.80 -10.40
N SER A 61 -9.92 23.23 -9.45
CA SER A 61 -10.11 24.48 -8.72
C SER A 61 -9.98 25.72 -9.61
N LYS A 62 -9.07 25.70 -10.60
CA LYS A 62 -8.96 26.77 -11.61
C LYS A 62 -10.19 26.83 -12.49
N MET A 63 -10.63 25.69 -13.02
CA MET A 63 -11.85 25.60 -13.86
C MET A 63 -13.09 26.13 -13.12
N LEU A 64 -13.22 25.84 -11.82
CA LEU A 64 -14.32 26.35 -11.00
C LEU A 64 -14.26 27.86 -10.80
N LYS A 65 -13.06 28.42 -10.57
CA LYS A 65 -12.86 29.87 -10.40
C LYS A 65 -13.10 30.66 -11.69
N GLU A 66 -12.68 30.13 -12.83
CA GLU A 66 -12.83 30.78 -14.15
C GLU A 66 -14.27 30.75 -14.68
N SER A 67 -15.04 29.71 -14.32
CA SER A 67 -16.41 29.52 -14.79
C SER A 67 -17.47 30.28 -13.99
N GLY A 68 -17.10 30.83 -12.82
CA GLY A 68 -17.84 31.85 -12.09
C GLY A 68 -19.24 31.51 -11.55
N LYS A 69 -19.87 30.39 -11.96
CA LYS A 69 -21.22 29.94 -11.53
C LYS A 69 -21.70 28.56 -12.03
N LYS A 70 -20.92 27.82 -12.82
CA LYS A 70 -21.33 26.49 -13.34
C LYS A 70 -20.91 25.37 -12.39
N SER A 71 -21.74 24.32 -12.27
CA SER A 71 -21.36 23.14 -11.46
C SER A 71 -20.17 22.42 -12.11
N LEU A 72 -19.36 21.74 -11.29
CA LEU A 72 -18.24 20.94 -11.82
C LEU A 72 -18.73 19.85 -12.80
N GLU A 73 -19.96 19.34 -12.62
CA GLU A 73 -20.55 18.39 -13.54
C GLU A 73 -20.89 19.01 -14.90
N GLU A 74 -21.16 20.30 -14.98
CA GLU A 74 -21.40 20.99 -16.26
C GLU A 74 -20.11 21.35 -16.99
N LEU A 75 -18.99 21.41 -16.27
CA LEU A 75 -17.66 21.75 -16.80
C LEU A 75 -16.89 20.53 -17.32
N LEU A 76 -17.17 19.36 -16.75
CA LEU A 76 -16.51 18.11 -17.12
C LEU A 76 -17.23 17.45 -18.29
N ASP A 77 -16.46 17.02 -19.28
CA ASP A 77 -16.96 16.19 -20.38
C ASP A 77 -17.33 14.77 -19.89
N ALA A 78 -18.08 14.02 -20.71
CA ALA A 78 -18.51 12.67 -20.37
C ALA A 78 -17.32 11.72 -20.11
N THR A 79 -16.22 11.89 -20.85
CA THR A 79 -15.00 11.08 -20.72
C THR A 79 -14.28 11.32 -19.39
N GLN A 80 -14.21 12.57 -18.95
CA GLN A 80 -13.59 12.97 -17.68
C GLN A 80 -14.39 12.45 -16.48
N LYS A 81 -15.73 12.47 -16.58
CA LYS A 81 -16.61 11.88 -15.56
C LYS A 81 -16.42 10.37 -15.47
N GLU A 82 -16.31 9.70 -16.61
CA GLU A 82 -16.05 8.26 -16.66
C GLU A 82 -14.69 7.93 -16.03
N LEU A 83 -13.63 8.66 -16.41
CA LEU A 83 -12.30 8.48 -15.84
C LEU A 83 -12.24 8.73 -14.33
N LEU A 84 -12.95 9.74 -13.81
CA LEU A 84 -13.06 9.98 -12.36
C LEU A 84 -13.76 8.81 -11.65
N THR A 85 -14.82 8.29 -12.25
CA THR A 85 -15.54 7.12 -11.73
C THR A 85 -14.65 5.88 -11.72
N GLN A 86 -13.90 5.67 -12.80
CA GLN A 86 -12.91 4.61 -12.92
C GLN A 86 -11.82 4.75 -11.85
N MET A 87 -11.24 5.94 -11.66
CA MET A 87 -10.24 6.22 -10.63
C MET A 87 -10.77 5.88 -9.23
N LYS A 88 -12.01 6.28 -8.91
CA LYS A 88 -12.65 5.96 -7.62
C LYS A 88 -12.83 4.45 -7.43
N SER A 89 -13.25 3.74 -8.47
CA SER A 89 -13.39 2.28 -8.45
C SER A 89 -12.04 1.60 -8.18
N LYS A 90 -10.99 2.02 -8.90
CA LYS A 90 -9.62 1.49 -8.75
C LYS A 90 -9.03 1.76 -7.37
N LEU A 91 -9.24 2.95 -6.80
CA LEU A 91 -8.84 3.24 -5.42
C LEU A 91 -9.53 2.33 -4.41
N THR A 92 -10.80 2.01 -4.65
CA THR A 92 -11.55 1.07 -3.80
C THR A 92 -10.97 -0.33 -3.91
N ALA A 93 -10.63 -0.78 -5.12
CA ALA A 93 -9.96 -2.06 -5.33
C ALA A 93 -8.58 -2.12 -4.64
N LEU A 94 -7.76 -1.05 -4.77
CA LEU A 94 -6.46 -0.95 -4.09
C LEU A 94 -6.62 -1.04 -2.57
N LYS A 95 -7.61 -0.37 -1.98
CA LYS A 95 -7.90 -0.44 -0.55
C LYS A 95 -8.22 -1.88 -0.11
N VAL A 96 -9.02 -2.60 -0.89
CA VAL A 96 -9.38 -4.01 -0.60
C VAL A 96 -8.15 -4.91 -0.70
N CYS A 97 -7.38 -4.79 -1.78
CA CYS A 97 -6.16 -5.56 -2.00
C CYS A 97 -5.13 -5.33 -0.89
N ASN A 98 -4.85 -4.07 -0.55
CA ASN A 98 -3.92 -3.72 0.52
C ASN A 98 -4.40 -4.21 1.90
N LYS A 99 -5.71 -4.17 2.17
CA LYS A 99 -6.27 -4.75 3.41
C LYS A 99 -6.04 -6.25 3.48
N GLN A 100 -6.13 -6.96 2.37
CA GLN A 100 -5.85 -8.39 2.31
C GLN A 100 -4.35 -8.67 2.53
N TYR A 101 -3.47 -7.90 1.88
CA TYR A 101 -2.03 -7.98 2.10
C TYR A 101 -1.67 -7.79 3.58
N ALA A 102 -2.18 -6.74 4.22
CA ALA A 102 -1.94 -6.47 5.63
C ALA A 102 -2.35 -7.63 6.55
N LYS A 103 -3.48 -8.31 6.26
CA LYS A 103 -3.89 -9.51 7.01
C LYS A 103 -2.85 -10.63 6.93
N TYR A 104 -2.29 -10.88 5.75
CA TYR A 104 -1.25 -11.91 5.58
C TYR A 104 0.02 -11.56 6.34
N VAL A 105 0.48 -10.31 6.23
CA VAL A 105 1.64 -9.81 6.98
C VAL A 105 1.47 -10.07 8.48
N VAL A 106 0.35 -9.63 9.06
CA VAL A 106 0.06 -9.80 10.50
C VAL A 106 0.00 -11.28 10.88
N THR A 107 -0.68 -12.10 10.08
CA THR A 107 -0.83 -13.54 10.37
C THR A 107 0.52 -14.26 10.37
N ILE A 108 1.40 -13.92 9.43
CA ILE A 108 2.72 -14.54 9.32
C ILE A 108 3.66 -14.04 10.42
N SER A 109 3.61 -12.73 10.75
CA SER A 109 4.35 -12.21 11.92
C SER A 109 3.90 -12.91 13.21
N GLN A 110 2.59 -13.10 13.42
CA GLN A 110 2.07 -13.84 14.57
C GLN A 110 2.55 -15.29 14.58
N PHE A 111 2.55 -15.97 13.43
CA PHE A 111 3.03 -17.34 13.31
C PHE A 111 4.51 -17.46 13.68
N TYR A 112 5.37 -16.58 13.15
CA TYR A 112 6.80 -16.58 13.51
C TYR A 112 7.03 -16.27 15.00
N ASN A 113 6.27 -15.35 15.59
CA ASN A 113 6.36 -15.07 17.02
C ASN A 113 6.00 -16.30 17.87
N VAL A 114 4.92 -17.01 17.52
CA VAL A 114 4.53 -18.25 18.22
C VAL A 114 5.58 -19.34 18.06
N LEU A 115 6.16 -19.49 16.86
CA LEU A 115 7.26 -20.44 16.66
C LEU A 115 8.48 -20.08 17.51
N LEU A 116 8.87 -18.81 17.56
CA LEU A 116 9.97 -18.35 18.40
C LEU A 116 9.68 -18.58 19.88
N ASP A 117 8.47 -18.34 20.34
CA ASP A 117 8.06 -18.60 21.72
C ASP A 117 8.08 -20.08 22.07
N ASN A 118 7.79 -20.98 21.12
CA ASN A 118 7.88 -22.43 21.33
C ASN A 118 9.33 -22.95 21.30
N ILE A 119 10.19 -22.38 20.46
CA ILE A 119 11.60 -22.80 20.33
C ILE A 119 12.45 -22.21 21.47
N PHE A 120 12.19 -20.96 21.82
CA PHE A 120 12.83 -20.24 22.92
C PHE A 120 11.76 -19.85 23.94
N PRO A 121 11.26 -20.83 24.73
CA PRO A 121 10.27 -20.57 25.76
C PRO A 121 10.78 -19.46 26.67
N ARG A 122 10.00 -18.37 26.73
CA ARG A 122 10.30 -17.24 27.60
C ARG A 122 10.14 -17.72 29.04
N GLU A 123 11.24 -17.81 29.78
CA GLU A 123 11.15 -17.96 31.23
C GLU A 123 10.49 -16.70 31.80
N MET A 124 9.30 -16.85 32.37
CA MET A 124 8.63 -15.78 33.10
C MET A 124 9.37 -15.55 34.42
N ASP A 125 10.10 -14.43 34.53
CA ASP A 125 10.63 -13.96 35.80
C ASP A 125 9.63 -12.98 36.45
N GLY A 126 8.62 -13.53 37.13
CA GLY A 126 7.54 -12.78 37.76
C GLY A 126 6.59 -12.06 36.78
N TYR A 127 6.20 -10.82 37.10
CA TYR A 127 5.26 -9.99 36.30
C TYR A 127 5.91 -9.27 35.10
N LYS A 128 7.20 -9.51 34.84
CA LYS A 128 7.91 -8.90 33.72
C LYS A 128 8.08 -9.94 32.63
N ILE A 129 7.55 -9.66 31.44
CA ILE A 129 7.88 -10.43 30.24
C ILE A 129 9.35 -10.13 29.94
N ALA A 130 10.25 -11.02 30.35
CA ALA A 130 11.66 -10.92 30.04
C ALA A 130 11.84 -11.05 28.52
N ASN A 131 12.73 -10.23 27.94
CA ASN A 131 13.16 -10.39 26.55
C ASN A 131 13.78 -11.79 26.36
N HIS A 132 13.68 -12.36 25.15
CA HIS A 132 14.31 -13.64 24.84
C HIS A 132 15.78 -13.62 25.27
N LYS A 133 16.19 -14.56 26.15
CA LYS A 133 17.61 -14.82 26.37
C LYS A 133 18.18 -15.27 25.00
N PRO A 134 19.26 -14.64 24.50
CA PRO A 134 19.92 -15.18 23.32
C PRO A 134 20.29 -16.63 23.63
N ALA A 135 19.84 -17.53 22.76
CA ALA A 135 20.04 -18.96 22.92
C ALA A 135 21.51 -19.23 23.26
N SER A 136 21.78 -19.95 24.36
CA SER A 136 23.14 -20.41 24.63
C SER A 136 23.68 -21.37 23.55
N LEU A 137 22.83 -21.73 22.58
CA LEU A 137 23.15 -22.44 21.34
C LEU A 137 24.02 -21.63 20.37
N LEU A 138 24.07 -20.29 20.48
CA LEU A 138 24.93 -19.43 19.66
C LEU A 138 26.26 -19.11 20.37
N LYS A 139 26.79 -20.03 21.18
CA LYS A 139 28.21 -19.99 21.53
C LYS A 139 29.01 -20.46 20.30
N ILE A 140 29.52 -19.50 19.54
CA ILE A 140 30.62 -19.74 18.63
C ILE A 140 31.83 -20.05 19.53
N GLU A 141 32.28 -21.30 19.55
CA GLU A 141 33.64 -21.59 20.02
C GLU A 141 34.63 -21.03 18.98
N ALA A 142 35.61 -20.29 19.47
CA ALA A 142 36.60 -19.57 18.68
C ALA A 142 37.60 -20.49 17.97
#